data_AF-A4RYH2-F1
#
_entry.id   AF-A4RYH2-F1
#
_cell.length_a   1.000
_cell.length_b   1.000
_cell.length_c   1.000
_cell.angle_alpha   90.00
_cell.angle_beta   90.00
_cell.angle_gamma   90.00
#
_symmetry.space_group_name_H-M   'P 1'
#
loop_
_entity.id
_entity.type
_entity.pdbx_description
1 polymer ?
#
loop_
_entity_poly.entity_id
_entity_poly.type
_entity_poly.pdbx_seq_one_letter_code
_entity_poly.pdbx_strand_id
1 'polypeptide(L)'
;VRTHASKRARASSSSSSSSVGLRRRSTLASLGAALLVFARSSDAATYGTRARASLGDGMNEYPGTALERTANGRARAASLSEETLSGDWDATVRPKLLWAAGLKDLTNVPPGKGNTGHCFNDFNHVDATTMILEHADNKNQGRVAGMAYDNPLGEGIRAARDDTMGEGGSWCTCILGSAQEPPADVAHVQFQSRVAWKLVWVPGAGGDDFSRFVLVDDAGVELATGVPSGNVPTKRERRANYQTVAGGRYATAADARSS
;
A
#
# COMPACT_ATOMS: atom_id res chain seq x y z
N VAL A 1 22.73 -36.82 -54.59
CA VAL A 1 21.54 -37.01 -55.48
C VAL A 1 20.49 -36.04 -54.93
N ARG A 2 20.21 -34.84 -55.47
CA ARG A 2 19.62 -34.44 -56.80
C ARG A 2 18.27 -35.15 -57.01
N THR A 3 17.12 -34.54 -57.35
CA THR A 3 16.73 -33.26 -58.00
C THR A 3 15.49 -32.64 -57.27
N HIS A 4 14.75 -31.57 -57.64
CA HIS A 4 14.93 -30.26 -58.32
C HIS A 4 13.79 -29.30 -57.83
N ALA A 5 13.92 -27.96 -57.75
CA ALA A 5 13.80 -26.90 -58.79
C ALA A 5 12.49 -26.95 -59.64
N SER A 6 11.71 -25.88 -59.91
CA SER A 6 11.72 -24.45 -59.48
C SER A 6 10.25 -23.86 -59.56
N LYS A 7 9.78 -22.73 -60.14
CA LYS A 7 10.33 -21.62 -60.98
C LYS A 7 9.35 -20.40 -61.13
N ARG A 8 9.72 -19.19 -60.63
CA ARG A 8 9.24 -17.81 -61.04
C ARG A 8 7.74 -17.41 -60.80
N ALA A 9 7.28 -16.17 -61.07
CA ALA A 9 7.75 -14.77 -60.83
C ALA A 9 6.80 -13.70 -61.45
N ARG A 10 6.96 -12.42 -61.07
CA ARG A 10 6.28 -11.14 -61.51
C ARG A 10 4.99 -10.75 -60.75
N ALA A 11 4.51 -9.48 -60.74
CA ALA A 11 5.10 -8.13 -60.56
C ALA A 11 4.28 -7.01 -61.25
N SER A 12 4.05 -5.88 -60.55
CA SER A 12 3.47 -4.60 -61.04
C SER A 12 2.00 -4.68 -61.55
N SER A 13 1.23 -3.59 -61.72
CA SER A 13 1.53 -2.14 -61.64
C SER A 13 0.33 -1.32 -61.11
N SER A 14 0.57 -0.04 -60.81
CA SER A 14 -0.44 0.98 -60.43
C SER A 14 -1.31 1.48 -61.58
N SER A 15 -2.45 2.11 -61.25
CA SER A 15 -2.84 3.47 -61.71
C SER A 15 -4.21 3.89 -61.13
N SER A 16 -4.71 5.08 -61.45
CA SER A 16 -5.75 5.82 -60.70
C SER A 16 -6.69 6.65 -61.59
N SER A 17 -7.59 7.43 -60.96
CA SER A 17 -8.53 8.41 -61.56
C SER A 17 -9.81 7.77 -62.19
N SER A 18 -11.05 8.20 -61.90
CA SER A 18 -11.76 9.49 -62.17
C SER A 18 -12.72 9.32 -63.37
N SER A 19 -13.92 9.92 -63.45
CA SER A 19 -14.67 10.81 -62.54
C SER A 19 -16.15 10.96 -63.00
N VAL A 20 -16.93 11.83 -62.33
CA VAL A 20 -18.28 12.34 -62.68
C VAL A 20 -19.45 11.34 -62.47
N GLY A 21 -20.57 11.70 -61.82
CA GLY A 21 -20.88 12.88 -61.00
C GLY A 21 -22.28 13.47 -61.22
N LEU A 22 -23.04 13.70 -60.14
CA LEU A 22 -24.26 14.52 -60.17
C LEU A 22 -24.43 15.32 -58.86
N ARG A 23 -24.93 16.55 -58.95
CA ARG A 23 -25.03 17.50 -57.82
C ARG A 23 -26.43 17.55 -57.23
N ARG A 24 -26.54 17.55 -55.89
CA ARG A 24 -27.49 18.40 -55.14
C ARG A 24 -26.78 19.01 -53.93
N ARG A 25 -27.20 20.23 -53.55
CA ARG A 25 -26.68 20.96 -52.38
C ARG A 25 -27.74 20.94 -51.27
N SER A 26 -27.33 20.65 -50.04
CA SER A 26 -28.07 21.00 -48.82
C SER A 26 -27.10 21.42 -47.72
N THR A 27 -27.42 22.56 -47.12
CA THR A 27 -26.91 23.21 -45.90
C THR A 27 -26.19 22.35 -44.84
N LEU A 28 -24.96 22.77 -44.52
CA LEU A 28 -24.38 22.96 -43.17
C LEU A 28 -25.04 22.24 -41.97
N ALA A 29 -24.29 21.31 -41.37
CA ALA A 29 -24.27 21.07 -39.93
C ALA A 29 -22.86 20.61 -39.51
N SER A 30 -22.18 21.36 -38.64
CA SER A 30 -20.80 21.06 -38.20
C SER A 30 -20.80 20.15 -36.96
N LEU A 31 -20.62 18.85 -37.16
CA LEU A 31 -20.37 17.90 -36.06
C LEU A 31 -18.91 17.98 -35.63
N GLY A 32 -18.68 18.50 -34.42
CA GLY A 32 -17.36 18.51 -33.80
C GLY A 32 -16.91 17.12 -33.36
N ALA A 33 -15.62 16.82 -33.49
CA ALA A 33 -15.04 15.57 -32.99
C ALA A 33 -15.04 15.59 -31.46
N ALA A 34 -15.86 14.74 -30.83
CA ALA A 34 -15.85 14.56 -29.39
C ALA A 34 -14.57 13.81 -28.96
N LEU A 35 -13.64 14.55 -28.37
CA LEU A 35 -12.42 13.98 -27.81
C LEU A 35 -12.77 13.16 -26.57
N LEU A 36 -12.61 11.83 -26.65
CA LEU A 36 -12.85 10.91 -25.54
C LEU A 36 -11.73 11.03 -24.48
N VAL A 37 -11.83 12.07 -23.66
CA VAL A 37 -11.06 12.21 -22.44
C VAL A 37 -11.58 11.20 -21.42
N PHE A 38 -10.78 10.17 -21.12
CA PHE A 38 -11.04 9.33 -19.96
C PHE A 38 -10.89 10.18 -18.69
N ALA A 39 -12.02 10.54 -18.10
CA ALA A 39 -12.04 11.18 -16.79
C ALA A 39 -11.45 10.19 -15.76
N ARG A 40 -10.37 10.59 -15.07
CA ARG A 40 -9.91 9.87 -13.88
C ARG A 40 -11.03 9.87 -12.85
N SER A 41 -11.31 8.72 -12.26
CA SER A 41 -12.35 8.54 -11.27
C SER A 41 -12.05 9.35 -9.99
N SER A 42 -13.10 9.90 -9.39
CA SER A 42 -13.02 10.86 -8.27
C SER A 42 -12.82 10.19 -6.90
N ASP A 43 -12.10 9.06 -6.86
CA ASP A 43 -12.13 8.13 -5.72
C ASP A 43 -11.63 8.75 -4.40
N ALA A 44 -10.69 9.70 -4.48
CA ALA A 44 -10.18 10.42 -3.30
C ALA A 44 -11.28 11.19 -2.54
N ALA A 45 -12.27 11.77 -3.23
CA ALA A 45 -13.37 12.50 -2.60
C ALA A 45 -14.37 11.54 -1.91
N THR A 46 -14.67 10.41 -2.57
CA THR A 46 -15.53 9.36 -2.03
C THR A 46 -14.87 8.68 -0.81
N TYR A 47 -13.57 8.42 -0.88
CA TYR A 47 -12.77 7.87 0.23
C TYR A 47 -12.75 8.82 1.42
N GLY A 48 -12.43 10.10 1.22
CA GLY A 48 -12.43 11.10 2.30
C GLY A 48 -13.78 11.26 3.01
N THR A 49 -14.89 11.01 2.30
CA THR A 49 -16.23 11.03 2.89
C THR A 49 -16.52 9.78 3.72
N ARG A 50 -16.18 8.58 3.22
CA ARG A 50 -16.36 7.32 3.98
C ARG A 50 -15.41 7.19 5.18
N ALA A 51 -14.16 7.62 5.03
CA ALA A 51 -13.18 7.61 6.11
C ALA A 51 -13.62 8.49 7.29
N ARG A 52 -14.16 9.69 7.03
CA ARG A 52 -14.70 10.56 8.10
C ARG A 52 -15.90 9.97 8.83
N ALA A 53 -16.73 9.17 8.17
CA ALA A 53 -17.81 8.44 8.83
C ALA A 53 -17.26 7.32 9.75
N SER A 54 -16.35 6.49 9.24
CA SER A 54 -15.72 5.41 10.02
C SER A 54 -14.94 5.89 11.25
N LEU A 55 -14.33 7.09 11.18
CA LEU A 55 -13.62 7.70 12.31
C LEU A 55 -14.57 8.25 13.39
N GLY A 56 -15.86 8.49 13.09
CA GLY A 56 -16.83 9.04 14.02
C GLY A 56 -17.26 8.05 15.10
N ASP A 57 -17.65 6.83 14.71
CA ASP A 57 -18.11 5.78 15.64
C ASP A 57 -16.94 5.08 16.35
N GLY A 58 -15.73 5.12 15.76
CA GLY A 58 -14.58 4.32 16.19
C GLY A 58 -13.88 4.78 17.48
N MET A 59 -14.21 5.96 18.03
CA MET A 59 -13.49 6.57 19.16
C MET A 59 -13.63 5.79 20.48
N ASN A 60 -14.71 5.02 20.65
CA ASN A 60 -14.96 4.21 21.85
C ASN A 60 -14.25 2.85 21.86
N GLU A 61 -13.85 2.30 20.70
CA GLU A 61 -13.27 0.95 20.61
C GLU A 61 -11.74 0.98 20.84
N TYR A 62 -11.06 1.98 20.25
CA TYR A 62 -9.60 2.14 20.31
C TYR A 62 -9.23 3.54 20.80
N PRO A 63 -9.39 3.82 22.11
CA PRO A 63 -9.19 5.16 22.69
C PRO A 63 -7.76 5.68 22.57
N GLY A 64 -6.79 4.81 22.31
CA GLY A 64 -5.40 5.19 22.06
C GLY A 64 -5.14 5.75 20.66
N THR A 65 -6.12 5.76 19.75
CA THR A 65 -5.95 6.16 18.35
C THR A 65 -5.75 7.68 18.21
N ALA A 66 -4.61 8.12 17.67
CA ALA A 66 -4.40 9.52 17.30
C ALA A 66 -5.08 9.82 15.95
N LEU A 67 -6.40 10.05 15.98
CA LEU A 67 -7.28 10.14 14.81
C LEU A 67 -6.74 11.01 13.65
N GLU A 68 -6.15 12.17 13.97
CA GLU A 68 -5.55 13.05 12.94
C GLU A 68 -4.33 12.40 12.28
N ARG A 69 -3.38 11.86 13.07
CA ARG A 69 -2.23 11.10 12.55
C ARG A 69 -2.68 9.88 11.76
N THR A 70 -3.75 9.19 12.17
CA THR A 70 -4.32 8.05 11.44
C THR A 70 -4.82 8.47 10.06
N ALA A 71 -5.59 9.57 9.99
CA ALA A 71 -6.10 10.13 8.73
C ALA A 71 -4.97 10.63 7.83
N ASN A 72 -3.99 11.35 8.39
CA ASN A 72 -2.82 11.84 7.67
C ASN A 72 -1.95 10.68 7.14
N GLY A 73 -1.77 9.61 7.91
CA GLY A 73 -1.04 8.41 7.47
C GLY A 73 -1.72 7.68 6.33
N ARG A 74 -3.06 7.52 6.39
CA ARG A 74 -3.86 6.96 5.27
C ARG A 74 -3.77 7.83 4.02
N ALA A 75 -3.90 9.15 4.17
CA ALA A 75 -3.78 10.09 3.07
C ALA A 75 -2.39 10.08 2.42
N ARG A 76 -1.32 9.99 3.23
CA ARG A 76 0.06 9.84 2.71
C ARG A 76 0.23 8.52 1.97
N ALA A 77 -0.20 7.39 2.53
CA ALA A 77 -0.09 6.08 1.87
C ALA A 77 -0.85 6.04 0.52
N ALA A 78 -2.10 6.50 0.49
CA ALA A 78 -2.91 6.57 -0.72
C ALA A 78 -2.41 7.60 -1.76
N SER A 79 -1.46 8.47 -1.40
CA SER A 79 -0.81 9.41 -2.33
C SER A 79 0.42 8.82 -3.04
N LEU A 80 0.90 7.64 -2.64
CA LEU A 80 2.07 6.99 -3.23
C LEU A 80 1.67 6.25 -4.52
N SER A 81 2.28 6.65 -5.65
CA SER A 81 2.04 5.99 -6.94
C SER A 81 2.66 4.59 -6.98
N GLU A 82 2.07 3.69 -7.76
CA GLU A 82 2.63 2.36 -8.02
C GLU A 82 4.04 2.43 -8.65
N GLU A 83 4.31 3.46 -9.45
CA GLU A 83 5.66 3.80 -9.94
C GLU A 83 6.64 4.08 -8.79
N THR A 84 6.22 4.87 -7.79
CA THR A 84 7.05 5.15 -6.59
C THR A 84 7.28 3.88 -5.78
N LEU A 85 6.25 3.06 -5.60
CA LEU A 85 6.28 1.84 -4.79
C LEU A 85 6.94 0.64 -5.50
N SER A 86 7.24 0.76 -6.80
CA SER A 86 7.98 -0.24 -7.61
C SER A 86 9.43 0.16 -7.86
N GLY A 87 9.93 1.19 -7.17
CA GLY A 87 11.33 1.61 -7.23
C GLY A 87 12.30 0.66 -6.49
N ASP A 88 13.51 1.14 -6.24
CA ASP A 88 14.46 0.45 -5.34
C ASP A 88 13.97 0.53 -3.88
N TRP A 89 14.10 -0.58 -3.16
CA TRP A 89 13.58 -0.74 -1.81
C TRP A 89 14.20 0.22 -0.80
N ASP A 90 15.53 0.31 -0.73
CA ASP A 90 16.24 1.10 0.27
C ASP A 90 16.31 2.58 -0.12
N ALA A 91 16.49 2.89 -1.41
CA ALA A 91 16.64 4.25 -1.90
C ALA A 91 15.31 5.00 -2.08
N THR A 92 14.20 4.28 -2.34
CA THR A 92 12.90 4.90 -2.67
C THR A 92 11.76 4.37 -1.80
N VAL A 93 11.51 3.06 -1.79
CA VAL A 93 10.24 2.51 -1.29
C VAL A 93 10.15 2.60 0.23
N ARG A 94 11.10 2.03 0.97
CA ARG A 94 11.11 2.09 2.44
C ARG A 94 11.14 3.53 2.99
N PRO A 95 11.94 4.48 2.46
CA PRO A 95 11.85 5.89 2.85
C PRO A 95 10.45 6.50 2.67
N LYS A 96 9.72 6.12 1.60
CA LYS A 96 8.33 6.56 1.38
C LYS A 96 7.34 5.88 2.32
N LEU A 97 7.54 4.61 2.66
CA LEU A 97 6.76 3.90 3.69
C LEU A 97 6.93 4.55 5.07
N LEU A 98 8.17 4.87 5.47
CA LEU A 98 8.43 5.60 6.73
C LEU A 98 7.73 6.96 6.75
N TRP A 99 7.86 7.75 5.68
CA TRP A 99 7.16 9.03 5.55
C TRP A 99 5.63 8.89 5.64
N ALA A 100 5.05 7.85 5.04
CA ALA A 100 3.61 7.58 5.10
C ALA A 100 3.14 7.01 6.44
N ALA A 101 4.03 6.42 7.24
CA ALA A 101 3.76 6.00 8.62
C ALA A 101 3.91 7.16 9.63
N GLY A 102 4.52 8.26 9.19
CA GLY A 102 4.91 9.35 10.08
C GLY A 102 6.13 9.00 10.93
N LEU A 103 7.15 8.40 10.32
CA LEU A 103 8.40 8.00 10.95
C LEU A 103 9.61 8.68 10.28
N LYS A 104 10.55 9.13 11.11
CA LYS A 104 11.92 9.51 10.73
C LYS A 104 12.71 8.24 10.43
N ASP A 105 13.59 8.27 9.42
CA ASP A 105 14.53 7.16 9.19
C ASP A 105 15.75 7.31 10.10
N LEU A 106 15.81 6.48 11.15
CA LEU A 106 16.79 6.53 12.21
C LEU A 106 17.48 5.17 12.30
N THR A 107 18.42 4.93 11.38
CA THR A 107 19.22 3.69 11.34
C THR A 107 20.38 3.70 12.32
N ASN A 108 20.98 4.87 12.57
CA ASN A 108 22.21 5.06 13.34
C ASN A 108 21.99 5.39 14.83
N VAL A 109 20.95 4.83 15.45
CA VAL A 109 20.66 4.97 16.89
C VAL A 109 20.45 3.60 17.55
N PRO A 110 20.68 3.43 18.86
CA PRO A 110 20.47 2.13 19.51
C PRO A 110 19.00 1.64 19.45
N PRO A 111 18.76 0.31 19.53
CA PRO A 111 17.42 -0.24 19.75
C PRO A 111 16.72 0.40 20.94
N GLY A 112 15.39 0.61 20.84
CA GLY A 112 14.60 1.34 21.83
C GLY A 112 14.75 2.88 21.78
N LYS A 113 15.89 3.41 21.31
CA LYS A 113 16.14 4.86 21.16
C LYS A 113 15.61 5.44 19.84
N GLY A 114 14.51 4.87 19.34
CA GLY A 114 13.87 5.30 18.09
C GLY A 114 14.45 4.69 16.82
N ASN A 115 15.22 3.60 16.90
CA ASN A 115 15.75 2.95 15.70
C ASN A 115 14.61 2.42 14.81
N THR A 116 14.51 2.89 13.56
CA THR A 116 13.49 2.49 12.58
C THR A 116 14.06 1.62 11.44
N GLY A 117 15.30 1.14 11.57
CA GLY A 117 15.98 0.30 10.57
C GLY A 117 15.28 -1.03 10.26
N HIS A 118 14.51 -1.55 11.22
CA HIS A 118 13.71 -2.78 11.07
C HIS A 118 12.29 -2.53 10.53
N CYS A 119 11.79 -1.29 10.58
CA CYS A 119 10.44 -0.97 10.10
C CYS A 119 10.29 -1.34 8.62
N PHE A 120 9.25 -2.13 8.34
CA PHE A 120 8.90 -2.70 7.03
C PHE A 120 9.94 -3.67 6.43
N ASN A 121 11.08 -3.89 7.09
CA ASN A 121 12.22 -4.68 6.57
C ASN A 121 12.19 -6.17 6.96
N ASP A 122 11.31 -6.58 7.88
CA ASP A 122 11.06 -7.97 8.24
C ASP A 122 9.57 -8.33 8.08
N PHE A 123 9.21 -9.58 8.39
CA PHE A 123 7.83 -10.05 8.21
C PHE A 123 6.81 -9.39 9.16
N ASN A 124 7.28 -8.78 10.26
CA ASN A 124 6.51 -8.52 11.46
C ASN A 124 6.25 -7.04 11.72
N HIS A 125 7.27 -6.18 11.60
CA HIS A 125 7.20 -4.75 11.94
C HIS A 125 6.65 -3.90 10.79
N VAL A 126 5.42 -4.21 10.37
CA VAL A 126 4.80 -3.71 9.13
C VAL A 126 3.53 -2.88 9.35
N ASP A 127 3.10 -2.70 10.60
CA ASP A 127 1.91 -1.94 10.95
C ASP A 127 2.26 -0.46 11.22
N ALA A 128 1.81 0.46 10.37
CA ALA A 128 1.96 1.90 10.57
C ALA A 128 0.93 2.40 11.59
N THR A 129 1.28 2.27 12.87
CA THR A 129 0.39 2.56 14.00
C THR A 129 0.58 3.99 14.49
N THR A 130 -0.54 4.67 14.79
CA THR A 130 -0.57 6.11 15.15
C THR A 130 -1.36 6.34 16.43
N MET A 131 -0.67 6.61 17.53
CA MET A 131 -1.26 6.61 18.88
C MET A 131 -1.16 7.96 19.59
N ILE A 132 -2.04 8.24 20.54
CA ILE A 132 -1.88 9.36 21.47
C ILE A 132 -0.68 9.10 22.39
N LEU A 133 0.01 10.16 22.83
CA LEU A 133 1.27 10.01 23.57
C LEU A 133 1.09 9.44 24.99
N GLU A 134 -0.12 9.51 25.54
CA GLU A 134 -0.48 8.89 26.83
C GLU A 134 -0.42 7.36 26.73
N HIS A 135 -0.83 6.80 25.60
CA HIS A 135 -0.78 5.36 25.34
C HIS A 135 0.60 4.88 24.85
N ALA A 136 1.51 5.79 24.45
CA ALA A 136 2.81 5.41 23.89
C ALA A 136 3.72 4.65 24.88
N ASP A 137 3.53 4.82 26.19
CA ASP A 137 4.24 4.07 27.23
C ASP A 137 3.53 2.77 27.66
N ASN A 138 2.39 2.43 27.05
CA ASN A 138 1.68 1.17 27.34
C ASN A 138 2.61 -0.02 27.07
N LYS A 139 2.57 -0.99 27.98
CA LYS A 139 3.33 -2.24 27.91
C LYS A 139 2.48 -3.38 27.38
N ASN A 140 3.12 -4.39 26.77
CA ASN A 140 2.41 -5.59 26.31
C ASN A 140 1.71 -6.31 27.48
N GLN A 141 2.43 -6.54 28.59
CA GLN A 141 1.99 -7.30 29.77
C GLN A 141 1.52 -8.74 29.42
N GLY A 142 2.09 -9.33 28.37
CA GLY A 142 1.72 -10.67 27.89
C GLY A 142 0.36 -10.75 27.18
N ARG A 143 -0.29 -9.61 26.88
CA ARG A 143 -1.60 -9.56 26.24
C ARG A 143 -1.56 -9.92 24.75
N VAL A 144 -0.44 -9.64 24.08
CA VAL A 144 -0.13 -10.08 22.71
C VAL A 144 0.80 -11.29 22.79
N ALA A 145 0.38 -12.40 22.18
CA ALA A 145 1.15 -13.64 22.10
C ALA A 145 2.39 -13.47 21.20
N GLY A 146 3.50 -14.13 21.57
CA GLY A 146 4.77 -14.04 20.85
C GLY A 146 5.58 -12.76 21.10
N MET A 147 5.01 -11.75 21.78
CA MET A 147 5.68 -10.49 22.08
C MET A 147 6.31 -10.47 23.49
N ALA A 148 7.41 -9.74 23.63
CA ALA A 148 8.08 -9.54 24.93
C ALA A 148 7.13 -8.93 25.97
N TYR A 149 7.27 -9.32 27.25
CA TYR A 149 6.32 -8.93 28.30
C TYR A 149 6.25 -7.41 28.54
N ASP A 150 7.38 -6.73 28.64
CA ASP A 150 7.37 -5.27 28.81
C ASP A 150 7.09 -4.51 27.50
N ASN A 151 7.82 -4.83 26.43
CA ASN A 151 7.80 -4.11 25.14
C ASN A 151 7.73 -2.56 25.26
N PRO A 152 8.68 -1.89 25.95
CA PRO A 152 8.57 -0.46 26.27
C PRO A 152 9.00 0.42 25.10
N LEU A 153 8.08 0.74 24.19
CA LEU A 153 8.36 1.47 22.95
C LEU A 153 8.29 3.01 23.06
N GLY A 154 7.75 3.55 24.15
CA GLY A 154 7.38 4.98 24.26
C GLY A 154 8.50 6.01 24.14
N GLU A 155 9.75 5.66 24.46
CA GLU A 155 10.91 6.52 24.17
C GLU A 155 11.19 6.56 22.66
N GLY A 156 11.20 5.38 22.01
CA GLY A 156 11.43 5.26 20.58
C GLY A 156 10.33 5.90 19.74
N ILE A 157 9.07 5.76 20.15
CA ILE A 157 7.91 6.44 19.55
C ILE A 157 8.12 7.96 19.55
N ARG A 158 8.55 8.55 20.67
CA ARG A 158 8.78 9.99 20.79
C ARG A 158 9.98 10.47 19.97
N ALA A 159 11.06 9.69 19.90
CA ALA A 159 12.24 10.01 19.11
C ALA A 159 11.98 9.91 17.60
N ALA A 160 11.32 8.85 17.15
CA ALA A 160 11.15 8.51 15.73
C ALA A 160 9.95 9.15 15.05
N ARG A 161 8.94 9.66 15.77
CA ARG A 161 7.77 10.29 15.15
C ARG A 161 8.18 11.42 14.19
N ASP A 162 7.55 11.48 13.03
CA ASP A 162 7.46 12.69 12.22
C ASP A 162 6.45 13.64 12.88
N ASP A 163 6.88 14.86 13.17
CA ASP A 163 6.05 15.90 13.79
C ASP A 163 5.07 16.54 12.78
N THR A 164 5.31 16.42 11.48
CA THR A 164 4.45 16.96 10.39
C THR A 164 3.18 16.13 10.12
N MET A 165 2.85 15.19 11.02
CA MET A 165 1.68 14.30 10.95
C MET A 165 0.53 14.70 11.89
N GLY A 166 0.73 15.69 12.77
CA GLY A 166 -0.23 16.05 13.83
C GLY A 166 0.13 15.45 15.19
N GLU A 167 -0.67 15.73 16.22
CA GLU A 167 -0.37 15.33 17.61
C GLU A 167 -0.43 13.81 17.84
N GLY A 168 0.47 13.30 18.69
CA GLY A 168 0.60 11.87 18.98
C GLY A 168 2.01 11.33 18.71
N GLY A 169 2.09 10.03 18.47
CA GLY A 169 3.28 9.30 18.03
C GLY A 169 2.98 8.36 16.87
N SER A 170 4.04 7.79 16.29
CA SER A 170 3.97 6.73 15.28
C SER A 170 4.93 5.59 15.62
N TRP A 171 4.61 4.37 15.22
CA TRP A 171 5.55 3.23 15.24
C TRP A 171 5.24 2.19 14.16
N CYS A 172 6.23 1.36 13.84
CA CYS A 172 6.06 0.14 13.04
C CYS A 172 5.78 -1.05 13.98
N THR A 173 4.52 -1.29 14.33
CA THR A 173 4.16 -2.32 15.31
C THR A 173 4.12 -3.73 14.70
N CYS A 174 4.08 -4.73 15.58
CA CYS A 174 4.15 -6.15 15.23
C CYS A 174 2.78 -6.69 14.81
N ILE A 175 2.71 -7.29 13.63
CA ILE A 175 1.49 -7.80 12.97
C ILE A 175 0.98 -9.14 13.52
N LEU A 176 1.73 -9.80 14.42
CA LEU A 176 1.33 -11.06 15.06
C LEU A 176 -0.06 -10.96 15.70
N GLY A 177 -0.96 -11.87 15.32
CA GLY A 177 -2.33 -11.93 15.84
C GLY A 177 -3.37 -11.13 15.04
N SER A 178 -2.96 -10.40 13.99
CA SER A 178 -3.86 -9.56 13.19
C SER A 178 -4.79 -10.29 12.22
N ALA A 179 -4.63 -11.60 12.01
CA ALA A 179 -5.62 -12.42 11.30
C ALA A 179 -6.92 -12.65 12.09
N GLN A 180 -6.95 -12.30 13.38
CA GLN A 180 -8.14 -12.41 14.24
C GLN A 180 -9.09 -11.22 14.05
N GLU A 181 -10.35 -11.40 14.45
CA GLU A 181 -11.38 -10.35 14.46
C GLU A 181 -12.05 -10.31 15.85
N PRO A 182 -11.86 -9.26 16.66
CA PRO A 182 -10.96 -8.12 16.43
C PRO A 182 -9.47 -8.53 16.38
N PRO A 183 -8.60 -7.74 15.71
CA PRO A 183 -7.17 -8.03 15.64
C PRO A 183 -6.52 -8.05 17.03
N ALA A 184 -5.74 -9.10 17.31
CA ALA A 184 -5.02 -9.24 18.59
C ALA A 184 -3.56 -8.76 18.52
N ASP A 185 -3.27 -7.81 17.63
CA ASP A 185 -1.91 -7.32 17.36
C ASP A 185 -1.46 -6.21 18.32
N VAL A 186 -0.20 -5.78 18.18
CA VAL A 186 0.39 -4.76 19.07
C VAL A 186 -0.29 -3.40 18.94
N ALA A 187 -0.85 -3.03 17.78
CA ALA A 187 -1.58 -1.79 17.63
C ALA A 187 -2.88 -1.81 18.46
N HIS A 188 -3.69 -2.85 18.24
CA HIS A 188 -5.03 -2.96 18.79
C HIS A 188 -5.03 -3.35 20.28
N VAL A 189 -4.08 -4.17 20.74
CA VAL A 189 -4.04 -4.64 22.12
C VAL A 189 -3.13 -3.80 23.02
N GLN A 190 -1.87 -3.57 22.63
CA GLN A 190 -0.92 -2.85 23.49
C GLN A 190 -1.25 -1.36 23.52
N PHE A 191 -1.40 -0.73 22.35
CA PHE A 191 -1.67 0.71 22.24
C PHE A 191 -3.15 1.06 22.26
N GLN A 192 -4.06 0.10 22.10
CA GLN A 192 -5.49 0.36 21.91
C GLN A 192 -5.74 1.37 20.79
N SER A 193 -5.03 1.20 19.67
CA SER A 193 -5.03 2.09 18.52
C SER A 193 -5.33 1.31 17.25
N ARG A 194 -6.15 1.89 16.37
CA ARG A 194 -6.22 1.43 14.97
C ARG A 194 -4.88 1.70 14.27
N VAL A 195 -4.58 0.91 13.24
CA VAL A 195 -3.50 1.25 12.30
C VAL A 195 -3.92 2.39 11.38
N ALA A 196 -2.96 3.23 10.95
CA ALA A 196 -3.16 4.04 9.77
C ALA A 196 -3.27 3.09 8.56
N TRP A 197 -2.27 2.24 8.38
CA TRP A 197 -2.23 1.18 7.37
C TRP A 197 -1.23 0.09 7.79
N LYS A 198 -1.25 -1.07 7.11
CA LYS A 198 -0.21 -2.10 7.25
C LYS A 198 0.22 -2.66 5.89
N LEU A 199 1.46 -3.13 5.79
CA LEU A 199 2.02 -3.71 4.56
C LEU A 199 1.81 -5.23 4.53
N VAL A 200 1.20 -5.72 3.45
CA VAL A 200 0.97 -7.15 3.19
C VAL A 200 1.56 -7.53 1.83
N TRP A 201 2.39 -8.56 1.79
CA TRP A 201 2.94 -9.10 0.54
C TRP A 201 1.93 -10.02 -0.17
N VAL A 202 1.95 -10.00 -1.51
CA VAL A 202 0.93 -10.62 -2.37
C VAL A 202 1.44 -11.98 -2.88
N PRO A 203 0.81 -13.12 -2.54
CA PRO A 203 1.30 -14.44 -2.95
C PRO A 203 1.31 -14.67 -4.47
N GLY A 204 0.45 -13.98 -5.22
CA GLY A 204 0.41 -14.00 -6.69
C GLY A 204 -0.19 -15.28 -7.28
N ALA A 205 -0.34 -15.31 -8.61
CA ALA A 205 -1.08 -16.35 -9.35
C ALA A 205 -0.57 -17.80 -9.20
N GLY A 206 0.60 -18.02 -8.58
CA GLY A 206 1.14 -19.34 -8.24
C GLY A 206 1.16 -19.67 -6.74
N GLY A 207 0.66 -18.78 -5.88
CA GLY A 207 0.74 -18.91 -4.41
C GLY A 207 2.14 -18.68 -3.82
N ASP A 208 3.17 -18.50 -4.66
CA ASP A 208 4.56 -18.31 -4.24
C ASP A 208 5.36 -17.40 -5.20
N ASP A 209 4.84 -16.22 -5.51
CA ASP A 209 5.62 -15.14 -6.13
C ASP A 209 6.16 -14.17 -5.06
N PHE A 210 5.24 -13.48 -4.35
CA PHE A 210 5.56 -12.45 -3.35
C PHE A 210 6.35 -11.24 -3.90
N SER A 211 6.36 -10.97 -5.21
CA SER A 211 7.06 -9.80 -5.78
C SER A 211 6.37 -8.47 -5.45
N ARG A 212 5.05 -8.49 -5.32
CA ARG A 212 4.18 -7.33 -5.04
C ARG A 212 3.84 -7.22 -3.56
N PHE A 213 3.64 -6.00 -3.07
CA PHE A 213 2.93 -5.74 -1.81
C PHE A 213 1.72 -4.82 -2.02
N VAL A 214 0.79 -4.85 -1.07
CA VAL A 214 -0.29 -3.89 -0.89
C VAL A 214 -0.14 -3.18 0.45
N LEU A 215 -0.54 -1.91 0.50
CA LEU A 215 -0.80 -1.19 1.74
C LEU A 215 -2.31 -1.22 1.98
N VAL A 216 -2.74 -1.81 3.10
CA VAL A 216 -4.15 -1.87 3.48
C VAL A 216 -4.43 -1.00 4.69
N ASP A 217 -5.58 -0.34 4.73
CA ASP A 217 -6.03 0.40 5.90
C ASP A 217 -6.56 -0.53 7.01
N ASP A 218 -7.00 0.02 8.13
CA ASP A 218 -7.49 -0.80 9.25
C ASP A 218 -8.68 -1.71 8.89
N ALA A 219 -9.52 -1.33 7.92
CA ALA A 219 -10.63 -2.17 7.46
C ALA A 219 -10.21 -3.22 6.40
N GLY A 220 -8.92 -3.32 6.07
CA GLY A 220 -8.41 -4.20 5.01
C GLY A 220 -8.52 -3.61 3.59
N VAL A 221 -8.88 -2.34 3.45
CA VAL A 221 -9.08 -1.69 2.14
C VAL A 221 -7.73 -1.30 1.55
N GLU A 222 -7.46 -1.67 0.29
CA GLU A 222 -6.23 -1.27 -0.42
C GLU A 222 -6.13 0.26 -0.57
N LEU A 223 -4.98 0.82 -0.20
CA LEU A 223 -4.63 2.23 -0.38
C LEU A 223 -3.65 2.45 -1.53
N ALA A 224 -2.67 1.55 -1.67
CA ALA A 224 -1.62 1.59 -2.69
C ALA A 224 -0.94 0.21 -2.84
N THR A 225 -0.19 0.01 -3.93
CA THR A 225 0.54 -1.22 -4.22
C THR A 225 1.82 -0.94 -5.02
N GLY A 226 2.79 -1.86 -4.99
CA GLY A 226 3.99 -1.78 -5.81
C GLY A 226 4.72 -3.12 -5.95
N VAL A 227 5.60 -3.20 -6.95
CA VAL A 227 6.48 -4.35 -7.23
C VAL A 227 7.94 -3.90 -7.05
N PRO A 228 8.43 -3.78 -5.80
CA PRO A 228 9.72 -3.19 -5.51
C PRO A 228 10.90 -4.05 -5.97
N SER A 229 12.04 -3.39 -6.17
CA SER A 229 13.30 -3.99 -6.61
C SER A 229 14.43 -3.71 -5.59
N GLY A 230 15.62 -4.25 -5.85
CA GLY A 230 16.78 -4.07 -4.95
C GLY A 230 16.69 -4.92 -3.69
N ASN A 231 17.06 -4.34 -2.55
CA ASN A 231 17.24 -5.02 -1.26
C ASN A 231 15.90 -5.28 -0.51
N VAL A 232 14.90 -5.82 -1.21
CA VAL A 232 13.62 -6.19 -0.61
C VAL A 232 13.78 -7.29 0.45
N PRO A 233 12.89 -7.38 1.47
CA PRO A 233 12.87 -8.48 2.43
C PRO A 233 12.92 -9.86 1.74
N THR A 234 13.56 -10.85 2.35
CA THR A 234 13.72 -12.17 1.69
C THR A 234 12.35 -12.80 1.38
N LYS A 235 12.26 -13.66 0.36
CA LYS A 235 10.99 -14.33 0.00
C LYS A 235 10.35 -15.08 1.19
N ARG A 236 11.17 -15.57 2.13
CA ARG A 236 10.70 -16.18 3.38
C ARG A 236 9.98 -15.16 4.28
N GLU A 237 10.54 -13.97 4.48
CA GLU A 237 9.92 -12.90 5.27
C GLU A 237 8.61 -12.44 4.63
N ARG A 238 8.62 -12.25 3.30
CA ARG A 238 7.43 -11.84 2.54
C ARG A 238 6.30 -12.88 2.62
N ARG A 239 6.64 -14.17 2.50
CA ARG A 239 5.69 -15.27 2.70
C ARG A 239 5.16 -15.32 4.14
N ALA A 240 6.03 -15.16 5.15
CA ALA A 240 5.65 -15.19 6.56
C ALA A 240 4.73 -14.02 6.95
N ASN A 241 4.95 -12.84 6.38
CA ASN A 241 4.09 -11.67 6.53
C ASN A 241 2.65 -11.96 6.06
N TYR A 242 2.49 -12.42 4.82
CA TYR A 242 1.19 -12.84 4.29
C TYR A 242 0.56 -13.95 5.13
N GLN A 243 1.34 -14.99 5.51
CA GLN A 243 0.87 -16.08 6.36
C GLN A 243 0.40 -15.63 7.76
N THR A 244 0.82 -14.45 8.23
CA THR A 244 0.38 -13.89 9.53
C THR A 244 -0.98 -13.18 9.44
N VAL A 245 -1.43 -12.78 8.24
CA VAL A 245 -2.75 -12.18 7.99
C VAL A 245 -3.74 -13.10 7.25
N ALA A 246 -3.25 -14.17 6.62
CA ALA A 246 -4.04 -15.06 5.76
C ALA A 246 -5.34 -15.55 6.42
N GLY A 247 -6.47 -15.35 5.74
CA GLY A 247 -7.81 -15.67 6.24
C GLY A 247 -8.46 -14.58 7.12
N GLY A 248 -7.71 -13.57 7.57
CA GLY A 248 -8.23 -12.37 8.23
C GLY A 248 -8.40 -11.18 7.28
N ARG A 249 -9.04 -10.10 7.75
CA ARG A 249 -9.45 -8.95 6.91
C ARG A 249 -8.32 -8.29 6.11
N TYR A 250 -7.09 -8.29 6.65
CA TYR A 250 -5.94 -7.67 5.99
C TYR A 250 -5.40 -8.47 4.80
N ALA A 251 -5.74 -9.75 4.65
CA ALA A 251 -5.36 -10.55 3.48
C ALA A 251 -6.18 -10.22 2.23
N THR A 252 -7.42 -9.71 2.38
CA THR A 252 -8.41 -9.61 1.29
C THR A 252 -7.90 -8.87 0.04
N ALA A 253 -7.15 -7.77 0.21
CA ALA A 253 -6.55 -7.06 -0.92
C ALA A 253 -5.40 -7.83 -1.58
N ALA A 254 -4.58 -8.54 -0.79
CA ALA A 254 -3.51 -9.39 -1.32
C ALA A 254 -4.07 -10.61 -2.07
N ASP A 255 -5.16 -11.20 -1.58
CA ASP A 255 -5.87 -12.30 -2.24
C ASP A 255 -6.45 -11.83 -3.59
N ALA A 256 -7.13 -10.67 -3.61
CA ALA A 256 -7.67 -10.06 -4.83
C ALA A 256 -6.59 -9.60 -5.84
N ARG A 257 -5.33 -9.42 -5.39
CA ARG A 257 -4.16 -9.15 -6.23
C ARG A 257 -3.40 -10.42 -6.65
N SER A 258 -3.88 -11.60 -6.25
CA SER A 258 -3.22 -12.90 -6.51
C SER A 258 -3.94 -13.77 -7.55
N SER A 259 -4.97 -13.26 -8.21
CA SER A 259 -5.67 -13.89 -9.35
C SER A 259 -5.10 -13.45 -10.70
#